data_AF-A0A6N6VSE8-F1
#
_entry.id   AF-A0A6N6VSE8-F1
#
_cell.length_a   1.000
_cell.length_b   1.000
_cell.length_c   1.000
_cell.angle_alpha   90.00
_cell.angle_beta   90.00
_cell.angle_gamma   90.00
#
_symmetry.space_group_name_H-M   'P 1'
#
loop_
_entity.id
_entity.type
_entity.pdbx_description
1 polymer ?
#
loop_
_entity_poly.entity_id
_entity_poly.type
_entity_poly.pdbx_seq_one_letter_code
_entity_poly.pdbx_strand_id
1 'polypeptide(L)'
;MPFYNDKKNIIVHRKEDNRFEENKTLSDYLSNFDLLLLLKIKYSYGEYEDSKISSIKKHDINKMDDSNDGVTGFRLTYTDNLGMLKQIENNRADYMIMALNEFEYFEKEYKDEKLNLTYKYLNDVNKINQRAFLCSKKVTKLELDKINKSIIKVVGKL
;
A
#
# COMPACT_ATOMS: atom_id res chain seq x y z
N MET A 1 0.43 5.43 20.13
CA MET A 1 0.04 6.80 19.70
C MET A 1 0.57 7.00 18.29
N PRO A 2 -0.26 7.46 17.34
CA PRO A 2 0.21 7.79 16.00
C PRO A 2 1.06 9.07 16.01
N PHE A 3 1.99 9.19 15.07
CA PHE A 3 2.90 10.33 14.94
C PHE A 3 2.94 10.94 13.54
N TYR A 4 2.41 10.24 12.54
CA TYR A 4 2.27 10.74 11.18
C TYR A 4 0.98 10.24 10.53
N ASN A 5 0.36 11.06 9.68
CA ASN A 5 -0.78 10.70 8.84
C ASN A 5 -0.28 10.60 7.40
N ASP A 6 -0.48 9.45 6.77
CA ASP A 6 -0.17 9.30 5.34
C ASP A 6 -1.12 10.15 4.48
N LYS A 7 -0.76 10.33 3.21
CA LYS A 7 -1.75 10.72 2.21
C LYS A 7 -2.64 9.52 1.89
N LYS A 8 -3.78 9.78 1.25
CA LYS A 8 -4.70 8.72 0.80
C LYS A 8 -3.95 7.67 -0.04
N ASN A 9 -4.39 6.42 0.09
CA ASN A 9 -3.91 5.37 -0.79
C ASN A 9 -4.38 5.61 -2.23
N ILE A 10 -3.52 5.21 -3.16
CA ILE A 10 -3.68 5.33 -4.61
C ILE A 10 -3.44 3.98 -5.26
N ILE A 11 -3.88 3.86 -6.50
CA ILE A 11 -3.49 2.78 -7.40
C ILE A 11 -2.32 3.27 -8.23
N VAL A 12 -1.20 2.56 -8.20
CA VAL A 12 -0.05 2.81 -9.08
C VAL A 12 -0.05 1.80 -10.20
N HIS A 13 0.05 2.28 -11.43
CA HIS A 13 0.00 1.49 -12.66
C HIS A 13 0.91 2.12 -13.73
N ARG A 14 1.07 1.46 -14.88
CA ARG A 14 1.86 2.00 -16.01
C ARG A 14 1.13 3.14 -16.71
N LYS A 15 1.87 4.14 -17.21
CA LYS A 15 1.30 5.33 -17.88
C LYS A 15 0.45 4.99 -19.10
N GLU A 16 0.91 4.04 -19.91
CA GLU A 16 0.28 3.64 -21.17
C GLU A 16 -0.86 2.62 -20.98
N ASP A 17 -1.26 2.33 -19.74
CA ASP A 17 -2.27 1.31 -19.44
C ASP A 17 -3.68 1.90 -19.38
N ASN A 18 -4.35 1.91 -20.52
CA ASN A 18 -5.67 2.55 -20.67
C ASN A 18 -6.78 1.87 -19.85
N ARG A 19 -6.55 0.66 -19.31
CA ARG A 19 -7.49 -0.03 -18.41
C ARG A 19 -7.79 0.77 -17.12
N PHE A 20 -6.93 1.76 -16.81
CA PHE A 20 -7.01 2.64 -15.64
C PHE A 20 -7.44 4.09 -15.98
N GLU A 21 -7.91 4.38 -17.20
CA GLU A 21 -8.29 5.75 -17.58
C GLU A 21 -9.45 6.31 -16.74
N GLU A 22 -10.45 5.48 -16.44
CA GLU A 22 -11.61 5.88 -15.65
C GLU A 22 -11.33 5.89 -14.15
N ASN A 23 -11.86 6.90 -13.44
CA ASN A 23 -11.79 6.93 -11.98
C ASN A 23 -12.77 5.91 -11.39
N LYS A 24 -12.21 4.82 -10.88
CA LYS A 24 -12.94 3.69 -10.29
C LYS A 24 -12.76 3.61 -8.78
N THR A 25 -13.62 2.85 -8.12
CA THR A 25 -13.46 2.47 -6.72
C THR A 25 -12.46 1.33 -6.58
N LEU A 26 -11.94 1.09 -5.37
CA LEU A 26 -11.08 -0.06 -5.11
C LEU A 26 -11.81 -1.37 -5.42
N SER A 27 -13.10 -1.42 -5.08
CA SER A 27 -13.97 -2.55 -5.37
C SER A 27 -14.04 -2.89 -6.87
N ASP A 28 -14.09 -1.89 -7.74
CA ASP A 28 -14.15 -2.11 -9.19
C ASP A 28 -12.86 -2.74 -9.73
N TYR A 29 -11.69 -2.26 -9.26
CA TYR A 29 -10.40 -2.83 -9.65
C TYR A 29 -10.24 -4.26 -9.13
N LEU A 30 -10.58 -4.50 -7.87
CA LEU A 30 -10.48 -5.84 -7.27
C LEU A 30 -11.44 -6.85 -7.90
N SER A 31 -12.59 -6.39 -8.40
CA SER A 31 -13.58 -7.26 -9.06
C SER A 31 -13.22 -7.57 -10.51
N ASN A 32 -12.29 -6.82 -11.11
CA ASN A 32 -11.75 -7.14 -12.42
C ASN A 32 -10.63 -8.18 -12.28
N PHE A 33 -10.90 -9.43 -12.66
CA PHE A 33 -9.93 -10.52 -12.58
C PHE A 33 -8.91 -10.54 -13.73
N ASP A 34 -9.11 -9.72 -14.77
CA ASP A 34 -8.13 -9.52 -15.84
C ASP A 34 -7.02 -8.54 -15.44
N LEU A 35 -7.14 -7.91 -14.26
CA LEU A 35 -6.11 -7.08 -13.65
C LEU A 35 -5.42 -7.84 -12.53
N LEU A 36 -4.09 -7.90 -12.61
CA LEU A 36 -3.25 -8.55 -11.62
C LEU A 36 -2.78 -7.55 -10.55
N LEU A 37 -3.37 -7.62 -9.35
CA LEU A 37 -2.94 -6.81 -8.20
C LEU A 37 -1.64 -7.35 -7.61
N LEU A 38 -0.61 -6.52 -7.46
CA LEU A 38 0.62 -6.88 -6.76
C LEU A 38 0.47 -6.65 -5.25
N LEU A 39 0.70 -7.70 -4.46
CA LEU A 39 0.66 -7.67 -3.01
C LEU A 39 1.98 -8.16 -2.41
N LYS A 40 2.52 -7.37 -1.48
CA LYS A 40 3.54 -7.81 -0.54
C LYS A 40 2.98 -8.76 0.50
N ILE A 41 3.66 -9.88 0.69
CA ILE A 41 3.30 -10.91 1.68
C ILE A 41 3.40 -10.34 3.10
N LYS A 42 2.40 -10.68 3.94
CA LYS A 42 2.33 -10.27 5.36
C LYS A 42 2.38 -8.75 5.57
N TYR A 43 1.88 -7.98 4.60
CA TYR A 43 1.81 -6.52 4.65
C TYR A 43 0.36 -6.06 4.69
N SER A 44 0.08 -5.05 5.52
CA SER A 44 -1.22 -4.39 5.61
C SER A 44 -1.20 -3.08 4.82
N TYR A 45 -2.19 -2.87 3.97
CA TYR A 45 -2.35 -1.64 3.18
C TYR A 45 -3.25 -0.61 3.87
N GLY A 46 -3.83 -0.98 5.01
CA GLY A 46 -4.86 -0.24 5.71
C GLY A 46 -6.09 -1.11 5.93
N GLU A 47 -6.79 -0.89 7.04
CA GLU A 47 -7.96 -1.69 7.42
C GLU A 47 -9.02 -1.74 6.30
N TYR A 48 -9.21 -0.63 5.58
CA TYR A 48 -10.17 -0.55 4.49
C TYR A 48 -9.78 -1.44 3.30
N GLU A 49 -8.56 -1.27 2.82
CA GLU A 49 -7.98 -2.00 1.69
C GLU A 49 -7.93 -3.50 1.99
N ASP A 50 -7.40 -3.86 3.17
CA ASP A 50 -7.27 -5.25 3.59
C ASP A 50 -8.63 -5.94 3.69
N SER A 51 -9.65 -5.24 4.20
CA SER A 51 -11.03 -5.73 4.25
C SER A 51 -11.61 -5.95 2.84
N LYS A 52 -11.40 -5.00 1.92
CA LYS A 52 -11.88 -5.11 0.55
C LYS A 52 -11.20 -6.24 -0.21
N ILE A 53 -9.90 -6.37 -0.10
CA ILE A 53 -9.12 -7.47 -0.71
C ILE A 53 -9.63 -8.81 -0.17
N SER A 54 -9.77 -8.94 1.14
CA SER A 54 -10.24 -10.17 1.78
C SER A 54 -11.65 -10.56 1.36
N SER A 55 -12.56 -9.58 1.25
CA SER A 55 -13.96 -9.83 0.86
C SER A 55 -14.13 -10.21 -0.62
N ILE A 56 -13.45 -9.53 -1.53
CA ILE A 56 -13.66 -9.69 -2.98
C ILE A 56 -12.82 -10.83 -3.54
N LYS A 57 -11.53 -10.88 -3.19
CA LYS A 57 -10.64 -11.95 -3.66
C LYS A 57 -10.77 -13.22 -2.82
N LYS A 58 -11.57 -13.21 -1.74
CA LYS A 58 -11.82 -14.34 -0.83
C LYS A 58 -10.54 -14.90 -0.18
N HIS A 59 -9.54 -14.05 0.04
CA HIS A 59 -8.27 -14.44 0.65
C HIS A 59 -7.87 -13.49 1.78
N ASP A 60 -7.56 -14.04 2.95
CA ASP A 60 -7.02 -13.28 4.07
C ASP A 60 -5.55 -12.92 3.78
N ILE A 61 -5.27 -11.62 3.62
CA ILE A 61 -3.92 -11.08 3.35
C ILE A 61 -2.88 -11.56 4.37
N ASN A 62 -3.29 -11.78 5.63
CA ASN A 62 -2.38 -12.19 6.70
C ASN A 62 -2.01 -13.67 6.64
N LYS A 63 -2.71 -14.46 5.82
CA LYS A 63 -2.51 -15.91 5.64
C LYS A 63 -2.01 -16.27 4.26
N MET A 64 -1.85 -15.30 3.36
CA MET A 64 -1.29 -15.53 2.03
C MET A 64 0.17 -15.96 2.13
N ASP A 65 0.51 -16.99 1.36
CA ASP A 65 1.87 -17.44 1.11
C ASP A 65 2.07 -17.70 -0.40
N ASP A 66 3.28 -18.12 -0.77
CA ASP A 66 3.66 -18.32 -2.18
C ASP A 66 2.76 -19.33 -2.93
N SER A 67 2.05 -20.21 -2.22
CA SER A 67 1.11 -21.15 -2.84
C SER A 67 -0.15 -20.47 -3.39
N ASN A 68 -0.41 -19.21 -3.02
CA ASN A 68 -1.56 -18.43 -3.49
C ASN A 68 -1.22 -17.56 -4.72
N ASP A 69 0.02 -17.55 -5.20
CA ASP A 69 0.44 -16.70 -6.31
C ASP A 69 -0.26 -17.10 -7.64
N GLY A 70 -0.85 -16.11 -8.34
CA GLY A 70 -1.44 -16.31 -9.66
C GLY A 70 -2.81 -17.01 -9.72
N VAL A 71 -3.35 -17.50 -8.60
CA VAL A 71 -4.61 -18.27 -8.57
C VAL A 71 -5.87 -17.37 -8.58
N THR A 72 -5.74 -16.08 -8.29
CA THR A 72 -6.90 -15.22 -7.94
C THR A 72 -6.77 -13.74 -8.35
N GLY A 73 -6.13 -13.47 -9.49
CA GLY A 73 -5.98 -12.08 -9.97
C GLY A 73 -5.16 -11.20 -9.02
N PHE A 74 -4.23 -11.81 -8.29
CA PHE A 74 -3.15 -11.11 -7.62
C PHE A 74 -1.84 -11.86 -7.77
N ARG A 75 -0.74 -11.12 -7.61
CA ARG A 75 0.62 -11.60 -7.56
C ARG A 75 1.22 -11.31 -6.19
N LEU A 76 1.95 -12.27 -5.64
CA LEU A 76 2.61 -12.12 -4.34
C LEU A 76 4.10 -11.84 -4.49
N THR A 77 4.65 -11.06 -3.55
CA THR A 77 6.08 -10.76 -3.52
C THR A 77 6.61 -10.45 -2.13
N TYR A 78 7.93 -10.61 -1.95
CA TYR A 78 8.66 -10.23 -0.75
C TYR A 78 9.47 -8.93 -0.91
N THR A 79 9.50 -8.35 -2.11
CA THR A 79 10.32 -7.17 -2.37
C THR A 79 9.84 -5.94 -1.59
N ASP A 80 10.70 -4.94 -1.48
CA ASP A 80 10.32 -3.63 -0.99
C ASP A 80 9.47 -2.86 -2.02
N ASN A 81 9.04 -1.64 -1.66
CA ASN A 81 8.17 -0.84 -2.50
C ASN A 81 8.83 -0.47 -3.83
N LEU A 82 10.14 -0.18 -3.85
CA LEU A 82 10.86 0.09 -5.10
C LEU A 82 10.88 -1.16 -6.01
N GLY A 83 11.18 -2.33 -5.45
CA GLY A 83 11.11 -3.59 -6.17
C GLY A 83 9.71 -3.89 -6.70
N MET A 84 8.66 -3.56 -5.94
CA MET A 84 7.28 -3.69 -6.39
C MET A 84 6.95 -2.75 -7.56
N LEU A 85 7.36 -1.47 -7.48
CA LEU A 85 7.19 -0.51 -8.58
C LEU A 85 7.86 -1.02 -9.86
N LYS A 86 9.09 -1.55 -9.75
CA LYS A 86 9.80 -2.18 -10.88
C LYS A 86 9.06 -3.41 -11.42
N GLN A 87 8.33 -4.16 -10.59
CA GLN A 87 7.51 -5.27 -11.06
C GLN A 87 6.29 -4.80 -11.86
N ILE A 88 5.64 -3.69 -11.45
CA ILE A 88 4.56 -3.07 -12.21
C ILE A 88 5.09 -2.57 -13.57
N GLU A 89 6.23 -1.88 -13.57
CA GLU A 89 6.85 -1.37 -14.78
C GLU A 89 7.22 -2.50 -15.77
N ASN A 90 7.76 -3.61 -15.26
CA ASN A 90 8.14 -4.78 -16.06
C ASN A 90 6.99 -5.73 -16.40
N ASN A 91 5.73 -5.29 -16.32
CA ASN A 91 4.54 -6.10 -16.62
C ASN A 91 4.42 -7.41 -15.82
N ARG A 92 5.02 -7.49 -14.64
CA ARG A 92 4.88 -8.68 -13.77
C ARG A 92 3.57 -8.69 -13.01
N ALA A 93 2.97 -7.53 -12.82
CA ALA A 93 1.64 -7.28 -12.31
C ALA A 93 1.12 -5.96 -12.89
N ASP A 94 -0.18 -5.71 -12.79
CA ASP A 94 -0.81 -4.56 -13.46
C ASP A 94 -0.84 -3.32 -12.58
N TYR A 95 -1.04 -3.50 -11.29
CA TYR A 95 -1.09 -2.39 -10.36
C TYR A 95 -0.73 -2.79 -8.94
N MET A 96 -0.43 -1.81 -8.11
CA MET A 96 -0.30 -1.96 -6.67
C MET A 96 -1.04 -0.84 -5.93
N ILE A 97 -1.32 -1.06 -4.66
CA ILE A 97 -1.88 -0.04 -3.76
C ILE A 97 -0.75 0.49 -2.88
N MET A 98 -0.64 1.80 -2.74
CA MET A 98 0.29 2.42 -1.80
C MET A 98 -0.16 3.83 -1.40
N ALA A 99 0.46 4.39 -0.36
CA ALA A 99 0.18 5.76 0.05
C ALA A 99 0.78 6.76 -0.95
N LEU A 100 0.04 7.82 -1.28
CA LEU A 100 0.51 8.81 -2.26
C LEU A 100 1.86 9.46 -1.88
N ASN A 101 2.09 9.74 -0.60
CA ASN A 101 3.37 10.28 -0.13
C ASN A 101 4.54 9.32 -0.32
N GLU A 102 4.31 7.99 -0.29
CA GLU A 102 5.35 7.01 -0.61
C GLU A 102 5.66 7.02 -2.10
N PHE A 103 4.64 7.13 -2.96
CA PHE A 103 4.86 7.20 -4.42
C PHE A 103 5.59 8.48 -4.81
N GLU A 104 5.17 9.63 -4.28
CA GLU A 104 5.82 10.94 -4.48
C GLU A 104 7.30 10.92 -4.02
N TYR A 105 7.61 10.21 -2.92
CA TYR A 105 8.99 10.00 -2.49
C TYR A 105 9.80 9.27 -3.56
N PHE A 106 9.29 8.15 -4.10
CA PHE A 106 9.99 7.40 -5.14
C PHE A 106 10.13 8.19 -6.45
N GLU A 107 9.10 8.92 -6.87
CA GLU A 107 9.20 9.80 -8.05
C GLU A 107 10.27 10.88 -7.90
N LYS A 108 10.42 11.41 -6.68
CA LYS A 108 11.43 12.43 -6.38
C LYS A 108 12.84 11.85 -6.32
N GLU A 109 13.04 10.78 -5.55
CA GLU A 109 14.36 10.21 -5.30
C GLU A 109 14.92 9.46 -6.51
N TYR A 110 14.05 8.85 -7.34
CA TYR A 110 14.45 8.06 -8.52
C TYR A 110 14.05 8.74 -9.84
N LYS A 111 14.00 10.08 -9.85
CA LYS A 111 13.59 10.87 -11.01
C LYS A 111 14.37 10.54 -12.29
N ASP A 112 15.65 10.18 -12.14
CA ASP A 112 16.53 9.84 -13.25
C ASP A 112 16.26 8.44 -13.83
N GLU A 113 15.64 7.53 -13.07
CA GLU A 113 15.25 6.19 -13.55
C GLU A 113 14.03 6.23 -14.49
N LYS A 114 13.37 7.40 -14.64
CA LYS A 114 12.20 7.63 -15.51
C LYS A 114 11.16 6.51 -15.41
N LEU A 115 10.77 6.14 -14.19
CA LEU A 115 9.75 5.12 -13.97
C LEU A 115 8.52 5.41 -14.85
N ASN A 116 8.15 4.45 -15.70
CA ASN A 116 7.00 4.59 -16.60
C ASN A 116 5.67 4.30 -15.88
N LEU A 117 5.51 4.90 -14.72
CA LEU A 117 4.42 4.69 -13.79
C LEU A 117 3.65 5.99 -13.54
N THR A 118 2.38 5.85 -13.24
CA THR A 118 1.50 6.94 -12.80
C THR A 118 0.55 6.38 -11.76
N TYR A 119 -0.32 7.24 -11.24
CA TYR A 119 -1.31 6.83 -10.26
C TYR A 119 -2.71 7.34 -10.54
N LYS A 120 -3.67 6.68 -9.92
CA LYS A 120 -5.08 7.06 -9.86
C LYS A 120 -5.55 7.15 -8.42
N TYR A 121 -6.35 8.17 -8.15
CA TYR A 121 -7.10 8.24 -6.91
C TYR A 121 -8.26 7.25 -6.93
N LEU A 122 -8.56 6.70 -5.76
CA LEU A 122 -9.71 5.84 -5.53
C LEU A 122 -10.84 6.67 -4.94
N ASN A 123 -12.02 6.65 -5.57
CA ASN A 123 -13.16 7.48 -5.15
C ASN A 123 -13.74 7.10 -3.78
N ASP A 124 -13.53 5.85 -3.36
CA ASP A 124 -14.03 5.25 -2.13
C ASP A 124 -13.01 5.24 -0.98
N VAL A 125 -11.75 5.62 -1.25
CA VAL A 125 -10.72 5.72 -0.21
C VAL A 125 -10.75 7.10 0.43
N ASN A 126 -11.41 7.16 1.59
CA ASN A 126 -11.54 8.39 2.38
C ASN A 126 -10.81 8.33 3.73
N LYS A 127 -10.39 7.14 4.15
CA LYS A 127 -9.60 6.96 5.37
C LYS A 127 -8.13 7.26 5.10
N ILE A 128 -7.48 7.84 6.10
CA ILE A 128 -6.04 8.11 6.10
C ILE A 128 -5.39 7.12 7.05
N ASN A 129 -4.31 6.48 6.60
CA ASN A 129 -3.51 5.61 7.44
C ASN A 129 -2.66 6.43 8.43
N GLN A 130 -2.58 5.95 9.66
CA GLN A 130 -1.79 6.59 10.71
C GLN A 130 -0.59 5.73 11.06
N ARG A 131 0.60 6.32 11.05
CA ARG A 131 1.84 5.64 11.43
C ARG A 131 2.06 5.79 12.93
N ALA A 132 2.40 4.68 13.57
CA ALA A 132 2.73 4.61 14.99
C ALA A 132 3.98 3.75 15.18
N PHE A 133 4.76 4.02 16.23
CA PHE A 133 5.79 3.09 16.66
C PHE A 133 5.12 1.91 17.37
N LEU A 134 5.42 0.71 16.89
CA LEU A 134 5.02 -0.54 17.55
C LEU A 134 6.13 -0.98 18.49
N CYS A 135 5.76 -1.37 19.70
CA CYS A 135 6.68 -1.83 20.73
C CYS A 135 6.26 -3.22 21.22
N SER A 136 7.21 -3.97 21.76
CA SER A 136 6.90 -5.24 22.44
C SER A 136 5.92 -5.02 23.58
N LYS A 137 5.04 -6.01 23.83
CA LYS A 137 4.14 -6.04 25.01
C LYS A 137 4.89 -6.02 26.35
N LYS A 138 6.21 -6.26 26.34
CA LYS A 138 7.08 -6.18 27.52
C LYS A 138 7.41 -4.73 27.92
N VAL A 139 7.29 -3.77 27.00
CA VAL A 139 7.58 -2.37 27.29
C VAL A 139 6.51 -1.82 28.24
N THR A 140 6.97 -1.26 29.35
CA THR A 140 6.10 -0.75 30.40
C THR A 140 5.42 0.55 29.96
N LYS A 141 4.30 0.89 30.62
CA LYS A 141 3.61 2.17 30.39
C LYS A 141 4.53 3.38 30.60
N LEU A 142 5.40 3.33 31.62
CA LEU A 142 6.34 4.41 31.91
C LEU A 142 7.33 4.64 30.76
N GLU A 143 7.83 3.56 30.15
CA GLU A 143 8.73 3.63 29.01
C GLU A 143 8.00 4.11 27.75
N LEU A 144 6.78 3.60 27.51
CA LEU A 144 5.91 4.08 26.42
C LEU A 144 5.63 5.58 26.54
N ASP A 145 5.37 6.08 27.75
CA ASP A 145 5.11 7.51 27.99
C ASP A 145 6.36 8.37 27.70
N LYS A 146 7.56 7.88 28.05
CA LYS A 146 8.83 8.56 27.69
C LYS A 146 9.04 8.61 26.18
N ILE A 147 8.77 7.50 25.48
CA ILE A 147 8.87 7.42 24.02
C ILE A 147 7.87 8.39 23.39
N ASN A 148 6.59 8.33 23.78
CA ASN A 148 5.53 9.19 23.25
C ASN A 148 5.84 10.68 23.50
N LYS A 149 6.33 11.05 24.69
CA LYS A 149 6.77 12.44 24.97
C LYS A 149 7.90 12.88 24.05
N SER A 150 8.85 12.01 23.78
CA SER A 150 9.99 12.31 22.90
C SER A 150 9.53 12.48 21.45
N ILE A 151 8.62 11.63 20.98
CA ILE A 151 7.99 11.76 19.65
C ILE A 151 7.28 13.10 19.54
N ILE A 152 6.41 13.44 20.51
CA ILE A 152 5.67 14.72 20.51
C ILE A 152 6.63 15.91 20.45
N LYS A 153 7.77 15.85 21.14
CA LYS A 153 8.77 16.93 21.12
C LYS A 153 9.37 17.15 19.74
N VAL A 154 9.55 16.09 18.95
CA VAL A 154 10.20 16.15 17.62
C VAL A 154 9.21 16.46 16.51
N VAL A 155 8.07 15.77 16.49
CA VAL A 155 7.11 15.85 15.36
C VAL A 155 5.81 16.57 15.70
N GLY A 156 5.63 17.01 16.94
CA GLY A 156 4.37 17.61 17.41
C GLY A 156 3.32 16.56 17.79
N LYS A 157 2.12 17.04 18.13
CA LYS A 157 0.92 16.20 18.24
C LYS A 157 0.20 16.20 16.91
N LEU A 158 -0.25 15.02 16.48
CA LEU A 158 -1.24 14.87 15.43
C LEU A 158 -2.62 15.34 15.90
#